data_AF-A0A9E4RFN8-F1
#
_entry.id   AF-A0A9E4RFN8-F1
#
_cell.length_a   1.000
_cell.length_b   1.000
_cell.length_c   1.000
_cell.angle_alpha   90.00
_cell.angle_beta   90.00
_cell.angle_gamma   90.00
#
_symmetry.space_group_name_H-M   'P 1'
#
loop_
_entity.id
_entity.type
_entity.pdbx_description
1 polymer ?
#
loop_
_entity_poly.entity_id
_entity_poly.type
_entity_poly.pdbx_seq_one_letter_code
_entity_poly.pdbx_strand_id
1 'polypeptide(L)'
;MVSQGEEHSNISRDFLAKAEEALAENDLLQASEKGWGAAAHMVKCIAESRGWRHDGHRALYSAVNVLAHETGDPDIRVLFSVASALHSNFYENWMPQEMVADDLAQVRKLLERLESLS
;
A
#
# COMPACT_ATOMS: atom_id res chain seq x y z
N MET A 1 -16.00 9.88 -17.30
CA MET A 1 -15.31 8.58 -17.21
C MET A 1 -14.16 8.81 -16.24
N VAL A 2 -14.14 8.09 -15.11
CA VAL A 2 -13.07 8.20 -14.10
C VAL A 2 -11.77 7.71 -14.74
N SER A 3 -10.65 8.39 -14.50
CA SER A 3 -9.35 7.93 -15.03
C SER A 3 -8.90 6.65 -14.32
N GLN A 4 -8.08 5.80 -14.97
CA GLN A 4 -7.57 4.58 -14.29
C GLN A 4 -6.77 4.91 -13.01
N GLY A 5 -6.07 6.05 -13.00
CA GLY A 5 -5.39 6.55 -11.80
C GLY A 5 -6.36 6.89 -10.66
N GLU A 6 -7.45 7.61 -10.96
CA GLU A 6 -8.48 7.97 -9.98
C GLU A 6 -9.23 6.73 -9.47
N GLU A 7 -9.46 5.73 -10.32
CA GLU A 7 -9.99 4.42 -9.91
C GLU A 7 -9.07 3.72 -8.91
N HIS A 8 -7.76 3.67 -9.18
CA HIS A 8 -6.78 3.10 -8.25
C HIS A 8 -6.69 3.86 -6.92
N SER A 9 -6.78 5.19 -6.94
CA SER A 9 -6.83 6.00 -5.72
C SER A 9 -8.06 5.65 -4.86
N ASN A 10 -9.23 5.50 -5.48
CA ASN A 10 -10.45 5.12 -4.77
C ASN A 10 -10.38 3.69 -4.20
N ILE A 11 -9.85 2.73 -4.97
CA ILE A 11 -9.64 1.36 -4.48
C ILE A 11 -8.66 1.35 -3.30
N SER A 12 -7.59 2.14 -3.37
CA SER A 12 -6.61 2.23 -2.28
C SER A 12 -7.25 2.66 -0.96
N ARG A 13 -8.09 3.72 -0.99
CA ARG A 13 -8.80 4.21 0.21
C ARG A 13 -9.82 3.22 0.74
N ASP A 14 -10.60 2.60 -0.16
CA ASP A 14 -11.56 1.55 0.21
C ASP A 14 -10.87 0.35 0.86
N PHE A 15 -9.70 -0.05 0.35
CA PHE A 15 -8.93 -1.15 0.94
C PHE A 15 -8.34 -0.78 2.29
N LEU A 16 -7.85 0.45 2.49
CA LEU A 16 -7.39 0.87 3.81
C LEU A 16 -8.54 0.83 4.83
N ALA A 17 -9.73 1.34 4.48
CA ALA A 17 -10.91 1.28 5.35
C ALA A 17 -11.28 -0.17 5.70
N LYS A 18 -11.32 -1.06 4.70
CA LYS A 18 -11.60 -2.49 4.92
C LYS A 18 -10.53 -3.21 5.74
N ALA A 19 -9.27 -2.78 5.63
CA ALA A 19 -8.19 -3.32 6.46
C ALA A 19 -8.39 -2.98 7.93
N GLU A 20 -8.81 -1.74 8.21
CA GLU A 20 -9.09 -1.25 9.56
C GLU A 20 -10.33 -1.91 10.17
N GLU A 21 -11.38 -2.13 9.37
CA GLU A 21 -12.57 -2.91 9.76
C GLU A 21 -12.19 -4.35 10.11
N ALA A 22 -11.44 -5.03 9.25
CA ALA A 22 -10.98 -6.40 9.49
C ALA A 22 -10.10 -6.51 10.76
N LEU A 23 -9.23 -5.52 10.99
CA LEU A 23 -8.42 -5.46 12.22
C LEU A 23 -9.31 -5.35 13.47
N ALA A 24 -10.36 -4.51 13.42
CA ALA A 24 -11.30 -4.36 14.53
C ALA A 24 -12.09 -5.64 14.84
N GLU A 25 -12.33 -6.46 13.82
CA GLU A 25 -12.95 -7.79 13.92
C GLU A 25 -11.94 -8.91 14.25
N ASN A 26 -10.65 -8.56 14.42
CA ASN A 26 -9.54 -9.49 14.64
C ASN A 26 -9.33 -10.50 13.48
N ASP A 27 -9.79 -10.16 12.26
CA ASP A 27 -9.46 -10.88 11.03
C ASP A 27 -8.11 -10.38 10.49
N LEU A 28 -7.03 -10.90 11.08
CA LEU A 28 -5.66 -10.46 10.79
C LEU A 28 -5.23 -10.76 9.36
N LEU A 29 -5.76 -11.83 8.75
CA LEU A 29 -5.46 -12.20 7.36
C LEU A 29 -6.04 -11.16 6.40
N GLN A 30 -7.33 -10.84 6.55
CA GLN A 30 -7.97 -9.85 5.70
C GLN A 30 -7.45 -8.44 5.96
N ALA A 31 -7.15 -8.09 7.22
CA ALA A 31 -6.48 -6.83 7.56
C ALA A 31 -5.15 -6.70 6.79
N SER A 32 -4.36 -7.78 6.76
CA SER A 32 -3.07 -7.78 6.09
C SER A 32 -3.18 -7.70 4.57
N GLU A 33 -4.05 -8.50 3.95
CA GLU A 33 -4.26 -8.50 2.50
C GLU A 33 -4.79 -7.14 2.01
N LYS A 34 -5.74 -6.54 2.74
CA LYS A 34 -6.28 -5.23 2.39
C LYS A 34 -5.27 -4.11 2.62
N GLY A 35 -4.46 -4.17 3.67
CA GLY A 35 -3.37 -3.23 3.89
C GLY A 35 -2.34 -3.25 2.76
N TRP A 36 -1.90 -4.43 2.34
CA TRP A 36 -1.04 -4.59 1.17
C TRP A 36 -1.70 -4.04 -0.10
N GLY A 37 -2.94 -4.43 -0.36
CA GLY A 37 -3.69 -3.98 -1.52
C GLY A 37 -3.82 -2.46 -1.59
N ALA A 38 -4.06 -1.80 -0.44
CA ALA A 38 -4.14 -0.36 -0.35
C ALA A 38 -2.84 0.31 -0.82
N ALA A 39 -1.68 -0.14 -0.32
CA ALA A 39 -0.37 0.36 -0.73
C ALA A 39 -0.11 0.11 -2.22
N ALA A 40 -0.37 -1.11 -2.71
CA ALA A 40 -0.16 -1.46 -4.10
C ALA A 40 -1.01 -0.61 -5.06
N HIS A 41 -2.28 -0.37 -4.74
CA HIS A 41 -3.16 0.48 -5.56
C HIS A 41 -2.75 1.95 -5.55
N MET A 42 -2.25 2.49 -4.44
CA MET A 42 -1.74 3.86 -4.43
C MET A 42 -0.49 4.02 -5.31
N VAL A 43 0.43 3.04 -5.28
CA VAL A 43 1.58 3.01 -6.20
C VAL A 43 1.12 2.90 -7.66
N LYS A 44 0.10 2.07 -7.95
CA LYS A 44 -0.50 1.98 -9.30
C LYS A 44 -1.12 3.30 -9.76
N CYS A 45 -1.76 4.06 -8.86
CA CYS A 45 -2.32 5.38 -9.16
C CYS A 45 -1.24 6.33 -9.71
N ILE A 46 -0.10 6.44 -9.01
CA ILE A 46 1.03 7.27 -9.46
C ILE A 46 1.67 6.70 -10.73
N ALA A 47 1.82 5.38 -10.81
CA ALA A 47 2.40 4.76 -11.99
C ALA A 47 1.57 5.04 -13.24
N GLU A 48 0.24 4.96 -13.15
CA GLU A 48 -0.69 5.32 -14.22
C GLU A 48 -0.55 6.79 -14.63
N SER A 49 -0.55 7.72 -13.66
CA SER A 49 -0.40 9.16 -13.98
C SER A 49 0.93 9.50 -14.66
N ARG A 50 1.94 8.65 -14.47
CA ARG A 50 3.28 8.79 -15.05
C ARG A 50 3.56 7.89 -16.26
N GLY A 51 2.58 7.08 -16.69
CA GLY A 51 2.76 6.11 -17.78
C GLY A 51 3.79 5.02 -17.49
N TRP A 52 4.02 4.70 -16.21
CA TRP A 52 4.93 3.66 -15.78
C TRP A 52 4.24 2.30 -15.77
N ARG A 53 5.04 1.24 -15.97
CA ARG A 53 4.58 -0.11 -15.72
C ARG A 53 4.27 -0.30 -14.24
N HIS A 54 3.20 -1.04 -13.96
CA HIS A 54 2.78 -1.41 -12.60
C HIS A 54 2.27 -2.86 -12.51
N ASP A 55 2.62 -3.66 -13.51
CA ASP A 55 2.28 -5.08 -13.58
C ASP A 55 3.19 -5.92 -12.66
N GLY A 56 2.64 -6.25 -11.48
CA GLY A 56 3.27 -7.14 -10.50
C GLY A 56 4.32 -6.46 -9.61
N HIS A 57 4.85 -7.23 -8.65
CA HIS A 57 5.72 -6.70 -7.58
C HIS A 57 6.94 -5.94 -8.11
N ARG A 58 7.65 -6.49 -9.10
CA ARG A 58 8.85 -5.84 -9.65
C ARG A 58 8.58 -4.41 -10.12
N ALA A 59 7.46 -4.20 -10.79
CA ALA A 59 7.08 -2.90 -11.33
C ALA A 59 6.76 -1.92 -10.19
N LEU A 60 5.99 -2.36 -9.19
CA LEU A 60 5.68 -1.55 -8.01
C LEU A 60 6.94 -1.14 -7.22
N TYR A 61 7.86 -2.07 -6.96
CA TYR A 61 9.12 -1.77 -6.29
C TYR A 61 10.00 -0.80 -7.10
N SER A 62 9.97 -0.91 -8.44
CA SER A 62 10.69 0.01 -9.31
C SER A 62 10.12 1.42 -9.19
N ALA A 63 8.79 1.57 -9.22
CA ALA A 63 8.12 2.85 -9.03
C ALA A 63 8.43 3.47 -7.66
N VAL A 64 8.29 2.70 -6.58
CA VAL A 64 8.61 3.12 -5.20
C VAL A 64 10.06 3.60 -5.09
N ASN A 65 11.01 2.89 -5.72
CA ASN A 65 12.42 3.30 -5.69
C ASN A 65 12.68 4.62 -6.43
N VAL A 66 12.02 4.83 -7.58
CA VAL A 66 12.11 6.10 -8.32
C VAL A 66 11.51 7.24 -7.48
N LEU A 67 10.32 7.04 -6.91
CA LEU A 67 9.65 8.05 -6.08
C LEU A 67 10.49 8.46 -4.87
N ALA A 68 11.09 7.49 -4.18
CA ALA A 68 11.97 7.77 -3.05
C ALA A 68 13.25 8.55 -3.46
N HIS A 69 13.74 8.37 -4.68
CA HIS A 69 14.88 9.14 -5.19
C HIS A 69 14.46 10.57 -5.55
N GLU A 70 13.36 10.75 -6.27
CA GLU A 70 12.89 12.06 -6.73
C GLU A 70 12.44 12.97 -5.59
N THR A 71 11.78 12.41 -4.58
CA THR A 71 11.33 13.17 -3.40
C THR A 71 12.46 13.41 -2.39
N GLY A 72 13.58 12.69 -2.50
CA GLY A 72 14.59 12.62 -1.46
C GLY A 72 14.12 11.97 -0.16
N ASP A 73 12.94 11.31 -0.16
CA ASP A 73 12.37 10.64 1.00
C ASP A 73 12.62 9.11 0.95
N PRO A 74 13.62 8.60 1.69
CA PRO A 74 13.88 7.17 1.74
C PRO A 74 12.77 6.38 2.46
N ASP A 75 11.93 7.03 3.28
CA ASP A 75 10.88 6.34 4.04
C ASP A 75 9.83 5.72 3.11
N ILE A 76 9.64 6.26 1.91
CA ILE A 76 8.75 5.67 0.90
C ILE A 76 9.10 4.19 0.64
N ARG A 77 10.40 3.86 0.58
CA ARG A 77 10.87 2.46 0.44
C ARG A 77 10.61 1.65 1.70
N VAL A 78 10.91 2.21 2.86
CA VAL A 78 10.76 1.53 4.16
C VAL A 78 9.30 1.18 4.40
N LEU A 79 8.40 2.13 4.22
CA LEU A 79 6.96 1.95 4.44
C LEU A 79 6.35 0.95 3.44
N PHE A 80 6.81 0.94 2.18
CA PHE A 80 6.35 -0.06 1.21
C PHE A 80 6.87 -1.47 1.54
N SER A 81 8.08 -1.60 2.09
CA SER A 81 8.59 -2.87 2.63
C SER A 81 7.75 -3.36 3.82
N VAL A 82 7.29 -2.46 4.69
CA VAL A 82 6.34 -2.80 5.77
C VAL A 82 5.02 -3.32 5.19
N ALA A 83 4.44 -2.62 4.21
CA ALA A 83 3.24 -3.10 3.52
C ALA A 83 3.42 -4.49 2.88
N SER A 84 4.63 -4.81 2.44
CA SER A 84 4.96 -6.13 1.86
C SER A 84 5.02 -7.24 2.91
N ALA A 85 5.34 -6.93 4.17
CA ALA A 85 5.28 -7.89 5.28
C ALA A 85 3.83 -8.32 5.56
N LEU A 86 2.87 -7.39 5.47
CA LEU A 86 1.44 -7.73 5.53
C LEU A 86 1.04 -8.73 4.43
N HIS A 87 1.54 -8.55 3.21
CA HIS A 87 1.27 -9.51 2.13
C HIS A 87 1.81 -10.90 2.44
N SER A 88 3.03 -11.00 3.00
CA SER A 88 3.56 -12.29 3.49
C SER A 88 2.68 -12.88 4.60
N ASN A 89 2.23 -12.04 5.54
CA ASN A 89 1.38 -12.50 6.64
C ASN A 89 0.02 -13.03 6.19
N PHE A 90 -0.55 -12.51 5.10
CA PHE A 90 -1.77 -13.08 4.53
C PHE A 90 -1.62 -14.58 4.18
N TYR A 91 -0.42 -15.01 3.77
CA TYR A 91 -0.14 -16.41 3.47
C TYR A 91 0.36 -17.22 4.67
N GLU A 92 1.08 -16.58 5.60
CA GLU A 92 1.81 -17.25 6.67
C GLU A 92 1.12 -17.19 8.05
N ASN A 93 0.21 -16.24 8.27
CA ASN A 93 -0.59 -16.06 9.49
C ASN A 93 0.21 -16.09 10.81
N TRP A 94 1.30 -15.33 10.87
CA TRP A 94 2.30 -15.40 11.94
C TRP A 94 2.45 -14.10 12.72
N MET A 95 1.98 -12.97 12.18
CA MET A 95 2.04 -11.68 12.86
C MET A 95 0.96 -11.58 13.94
N PRO A 96 1.32 -11.11 15.15
CA PRO A 96 0.34 -10.83 16.18
C PRO A 96 -0.45 -9.55 15.86
N GLN A 97 -1.62 -9.38 16.48
CA GLN A 97 -2.56 -8.29 16.19
C GLN A 97 -1.92 -6.91 16.30
N GLU A 98 -1.10 -6.67 17.33
CA GLU A 98 -0.41 -5.40 17.55
C GLU A 98 0.53 -5.04 16.40
N MET A 99 1.19 -6.04 15.81
CA MET A 99 2.11 -5.83 14.69
C MET A 99 1.34 -5.52 13.40
N VAL A 100 0.21 -6.20 13.16
CA VAL A 100 -0.69 -5.88 12.04
C VAL A 100 -1.24 -4.46 12.17
N ALA A 101 -1.61 -4.05 13.39
CA ALA A 101 -2.09 -2.70 13.66
C ALA A 101 -1.02 -1.63 13.39
N ASP A 102 0.21 -1.85 13.88
CA ASP A 102 1.34 -0.95 13.67
C ASP A 102 1.70 -0.83 12.18
N ASP A 103 1.71 -1.94 11.45
CA ASP A 103 2.02 -1.98 10.03
C ASP A 103 0.92 -1.29 9.20
N LEU A 104 -0.36 -1.46 9.54
CA LEU A 104 -1.45 -0.69 8.91
C LEU A 104 -1.32 0.81 9.15
N ALA A 105 -0.84 1.24 10.32
CA ALA A 105 -0.54 2.65 10.55
C ALA A 105 0.62 3.14 9.66
N GLN A 106 1.61 2.30 9.34
CA GLN A 106 2.65 2.64 8.35
C GLN A 106 2.10 2.68 6.92
N VAL A 107 1.17 1.79 6.55
CA VAL A 107 0.48 1.86 5.26
C VAL A 107 -0.24 3.19 5.12
N ARG A 108 -0.98 3.65 6.14
CA ARG A 108 -1.64 4.96 6.11
C ARG A 108 -0.64 6.10 5.85
N LYS A 109 0.49 6.11 6.56
CA LYS A 109 1.57 7.12 6.36
C LYS A 109 2.18 7.07 4.96
N LEU A 110 2.26 5.90 4.34
CA LEU A 110 2.71 5.75 2.96
C LEU A 110 1.68 6.37 2.01
N LEU A 111 0.40 6.06 2.18
CA LEU A 111 -0.68 6.58 1.36
C LEU A 111 -0.69 8.11 1.39
N GLU A 112 -0.62 8.73 2.57
CA GLU A 112 -0.57 10.19 2.73
C GLU A 112 0.60 10.83 1.96
N ARG A 113 1.79 10.19 1.98
CA ARG A 113 2.96 10.64 1.21
C ARG A 113 2.70 10.54 -0.29
N LEU A 114 2.19 9.40 -0.73
CA LEU A 114 1.97 9.11 -2.14
C LEU A 114 0.83 9.95 -2.73
N GLU A 115 -0.24 10.23 -1.99
CA GLU A 115 -1.34 11.10 -2.41
C GLU A 115 -0.86 12.54 -2.70
N SER A 116 0.18 13.02 -2.00
CA SER A 116 0.77 14.32 -2.31
C SER A 116 1.52 14.37 -3.65
N LEU A 117 1.73 13.22 -4.30
CA LEU A 117 2.47 13.04 -5.55
C LEU A 117 1.59 12.63 -6.73
N SER A 118 0.30 12.31 -6.49
CA SER A 118 -0.66 11.78 -7.47
C SER A 118 -1.43 12.85 -8.20
#